data_AF-A0AAE0A4T5-F1
#
_entry.id   AF-A0AAE0A4T5-F1
#
_cell.length_a   1.000
_cell.length_b   1.000
_cell.length_c   1.000
_cell.angle_alpha   90.00
_cell.angle_beta   90.00
_cell.angle_gamma   90.00
#
_symmetry.space_group_name_H-M   'P 1'
#
loop_
_entity.id
_entity.type
_entity.pdbx_description
1 polymer ?
#
loop_
_entity_poly.entity_id
_entity_poly.type
_entity_poly.pdbx_seq_one_letter_code
_entity_poly.pdbx_strand_id
1 'polypeptide(L)'
;MKYLMPLNFYKEFFKDILMKKDSKHGRLLGLDVSDKYVSLAVSDWKNLAAVPLRVLDRQENHLSSLAADIFQSLIPEHNLVGFVVGTNFERSDTRPPLDAQTQNFINDLRKSGKVEGLKYTYWDRGITSKNAEFVFKQHVEFILENLNQPQDMSKTILGKCHAVSALQGYLDCTNKMVEEDWD
;
A
#
# COMPACT_ATOMS: atom_id res chain seq x y z
N MET A 1 -7.11 -8.16 11.18
CA MET A 1 -7.25 -8.29 9.71
C MET A 1 -6.97 -9.71 9.21
N LYS A 2 -7.58 -10.11 8.08
CA LYS A 2 -7.42 -11.43 7.43
C LYS A 2 -6.66 -11.31 6.11
N TYR A 3 -5.64 -12.15 5.92
CA TYR A 3 -4.92 -12.25 4.64
C TYR A 3 -5.77 -12.97 3.58
N LEU A 4 -5.75 -12.46 2.35
CA LEU A 4 -6.21 -13.16 1.17
C LEU A 4 -5.16 -13.03 0.06
N MET A 5 -4.97 -14.12 -0.70
CA MET A 5 -4.20 -14.06 -1.96
C MET A 5 -4.81 -13.00 -2.89
N PRO A 6 -4.02 -12.32 -3.74
CA PRO A 6 -4.51 -11.14 -4.48
C PRO A 6 -5.77 -11.39 -5.32
N LEU A 7 -5.82 -12.55 -5.99
CA LEU A 7 -6.98 -12.95 -6.78
C LEU A 7 -8.22 -13.22 -5.91
N ASN A 8 -8.05 -13.86 -4.75
CA ASN A 8 -9.14 -14.12 -3.82
C ASN A 8 -9.61 -12.83 -3.15
N PHE A 9 -8.69 -11.91 -2.83
CA PHE A 9 -9.05 -10.58 -2.33
C PHE A 9 -9.94 -9.84 -3.33
N TYR A 10 -9.64 -9.93 -4.62
CA TYR A 10 -10.51 -9.39 -5.67
C TYR A 10 -11.85 -10.12 -5.71
N LYS A 11 -11.84 -11.43 -5.99
CA LYS A 11 -13.05 -12.22 -6.28
C LYS A 11 -14.02 -12.29 -5.10
N GLU A 12 -13.53 -12.48 -3.88
CA GLU A 12 -14.36 -12.73 -2.70
C GLU A 12 -14.78 -11.45 -1.97
N PHE A 13 -14.19 -10.31 -2.32
CA PHE A 13 -14.34 -9.11 -1.50
C PHE A 13 -14.36 -7.80 -2.28
N PHE A 14 -13.34 -7.52 -3.10
CA PHE A 14 -13.20 -6.20 -3.70
C PHE A 14 -14.06 -5.99 -4.95
N LYS A 15 -14.35 -7.06 -5.71
CA LYS A 15 -15.21 -7.01 -6.91
C LYS A 15 -16.58 -6.39 -6.61
N ASP A 16 -17.25 -6.82 -5.54
CA ASP A 16 -18.55 -6.28 -5.15
C ASP A 16 -18.51 -4.78 -4.81
N ILE A 17 -17.36 -4.29 -4.32
CA ILE A 17 -17.17 -2.88 -3.97
C ILE A 17 -17.01 -2.05 -5.24
N LEU A 18 -16.26 -2.56 -6.22
CA LEU A 18 -16.09 -1.94 -7.54
C LEU A 18 -17.39 -1.93 -8.36
N MET A 19 -18.21 -2.98 -8.27
CA MET A 19 -19.44 -3.11 -9.07
C MET A 19 -20.64 -2.34 -8.51
N LYS A 20 -20.62 -1.94 -7.23
CA LYS A 20 -21.67 -1.08 -6.67
C LYS A 20 -21.70 0.26 -7.39
N LYS A 21 -22.88 0.87 -7.54
CA LYS A 21 -23.06 2.19 -8.20
C LYS A 21 -23.20 3.36 -7.22
N ASP A 22 -22.99 3.12 -5.93
CA ASP A 22 -23.20 4.11 -4.88
C ASP A 22 -22.06 5.14 -4.79
N SER A 23 -22.41 6.39 -4.47
CA SER A 23 -21.46 7.53 -4.42
C SER A 23 -20.34 7.43 -3.37
N LYS A 24 -20.32 6.39 -2.51
CA LYS A 24 -19.29 6.19 -1.48
C LYS A 24 -18.75 4.76 -1.52
N HIS A 25 -17.94 4.45 -2.53
CA HIS A 25 -17.23 3.17 -2.55
C HIS A 25 -16.27 3.05 -1.36
N GLY A 26 -16.11 1.81 -0.89
CA GLY A 26 -15.03 1.49 0.02
C GLY A 26 -13.68 1.71 -0.65
N ARG A 27 -12.75 2.34 0.05
CA ARG A 27 -11.42 2.67 -0.47
C ARG A 27 -10.36 1.73 0.11
N LEU A 28 -9.29 1.52 -0.64
CA LEU A 28 -8.15 0.72 -0.22
C LEU A 28 -7.02 1.61 0.28
N LEU A 29 -6.32 1.12 1.31
CA LEU A 29 -5.10 1.75 1.80
C LEU A 29 -3.88 0.95 1.33
N GLY A 30 -2.98 1.61 0.61
CA GLY A 30 -1.69 1.09 0.19
C GLY A 30 -0.64 1.29 1.28
N LEU A 31 0.18 0.27 1.53
CA LEU A 31 1.22 0.28 2.55
C LEU A 31 2.57 -0.09 1.93
N ASP A 32 3.59 0.73 2.16
CA ASP A 32 4.98 0.35 1.92
C ASP A 32 5.77 0.37 3.22
N VAL A 33 6.30 -0.78 3.62
CA VAL A 33 7.05 -0.92 4.87
C VAL A 33 8.55 -0.96 4.54
N SER A 34 9.31 -0.11 5.22
CA SER A 34 10.76 -0.03 5.21
C SER A 34 11.30 -0.06 6.65
N ASP A 35 12.61 -0.12 6.84
CA ASP A 35 13.26 -0.15 8.16
C ASP A 35 12.81 1.00 9.06
N LYS A 36 12.76 2.22 8.51
CA LYS A 36 12.51 3.46 9.23
C LYS A 36 11.15 4.05 8.98
N TYR A 37 10.44 3.64 7.94
CA TYR A 37 9.19 4.29 7.57
C TYR A 37 8.11 3.31 7.14
N VAL A 38 6.85 3.67 7.42
CA VAL A 38 5.67 3.09 6.77
C VAL A 38 5.01 4.17 5.93
N SER A 39 5.07 4.03 4.62
CA SER A 39 4.43 4.98 3.69
C SER A 39 3.03 4.50 3.35
N LEU A 40 2.08 5.44 3.33
CA LEU A 40 0.67 5.19 3.10
C LEU A 40 0.23 5.85 1.80
N ALA A 41 -0.57 5.12 1.02
CA ALA A 41 -1.32 5.62 -0.11
C ALA A 41 -2.80 5.27 0.07
N VAL A 42 -3.70 5.98 -0.60
CA VAL A 42 -5.14 5.69 -0.58
C VAL A 42 -5.68 5.73 -1.99
N SER A 43 -6.59 4.81 -2.32
CA SER A 43 -7.28 4.84 -3.62
C SER A 43 -8.22 6.03 -3.67
N ASP A 44 -8.59 6.57 -4.82
CA ASP A 44 -9.62 7.59 -4.94
C ASP A 44 -11.02 6.99 -4.71
N TRP A 45 -12.05 7.82 -4.76
CA TRP A 45 -13.43 7.39 -4.50
C TRP A 45 -13.98 6.44 -5.57
N LYS A 46 -13.37 6.37 -6.75
CA LYS A 46 -13.71 5.42 -7.82
C LYS A 46 -12.84 4.17 -7.81
N ASN A 47 -11.84 4.09 -6.93
CA ASN A 47 -10.80 3.05 -6.97
C ASN A 47 -10.09 2.95 -8.34
N LEU A 48 -9.90 4.08 -9.03
CA LEU A 48 -9.16 4.17 -10.28
C LEU A 48 -7.72 4.64 -10.07
N ALA A 49 -7.50 5.55 -9.12
CA ALA A 49 -6.20 6.16 -8.91
C ALA A 49 -5.75 6.02 -7.45
N ALA A 50 -4.47 5.75 -7.22
CA ALA A 50 -3.83 5.79 -5.91
C ALA A 50 -3.13 7.14 -5.71
N VAL A 51 -3.29 7.73 -4.52
CA VAL A 51 -2.62 8.99 -4.16
C VAL A 51 -1.82 8.81 -2.86
N PRO A 52 -0.66 9.49 -2.72
CA PRO A 52 0.13 9.42 -1.50
C PRO A 52 -0.63 10.10 -0.35
N LEU A 53 -0.63 9.48 0.83
CA LEU A 53 -1.38 9.95 2.00
C LEU A 53 -0.44 10.50 3.09
N ARG A 54 0.38 9.65 3.69
CA ARG A 54 1.24 10.00 4.84
C ARG A 54 2.43 9.06 4.92
N VAL A 55 3.48 9.47 5.63
CA VAL A 55 4.60 8.61 6.01
C VAL A 55 4.68 8.59 7.54
N LEU A 56 4.84 7.40 8.11
CA LEU A 56 4.98 7.17 9.55
C LEU A 56 6.44 6.80 9.83
N ASP A 57 7.13 7.51 10.73
CA ASP A 57 8.48 7.17 11.17
C ASP A 57 8.43 6.01 12.18
N ARG A 58 9.25 4.96 12.01
CA ARG A 58 9.32 3.72 12.79
C ARG A 58 10.32 3.76 13.95
N GLN A 59 11.05 4.85 14.19
CA GLN A 59 12.09 4.90 15.22
C GLN A 59 11.59 5.04 16.66
N GLU A 60 10.28 5.16 16.92
CA GLU A 60 9.74 5.15 18.28
C GLU A 60 9.34 3.74 18.73
N ASN A 61 9.67 3.37 19.97
CA ASN A 61 9.49 2.03 20.53
C ASN A 61 8.02 1.54 20.64
N HIS A 62 7.04 2.34 20.21
CA HIS A 62 5.59 2.07 20.29
C HIS A 62 4.85 2.14 18.95
N LEU A 63 5.56 2.13 17.82
CA LEU A 63 4.94 2.44 16.54
C LEU A 63 3.85 1.52 16.05
N SER A 64 3.90 0.24 16.38
CA SER A 64 2.81 -0.65 15.97
C SER A 64 1.49 -0.27 16.66
N SER A 65 1.54 0.28 17.90
CA SER A 65 0.35 0.83 18.56
C SER A 65 -0.07 2.16 17.95
N LEU A 66 0.88 3.07 17.72
CA LEU A 66 0.61 4.38 17.13
C LEU A 66 0.08 4.28 15.69
N ALA A 67 0.68 3.43 14.86
CA ALA A 67 0.22 3.14 13.51
C ALA A 67 -1.18 2.52 13.54
N ALA A 68 -1.48 1.65 14.50
CA ALA A 68 -2.82 1.09 14.67
C ALA A 68 -3.85 2.15 15.10
N ASP A 69 -3.47 3.13 15.94
CA ASP A 69 -4.32 4.30 16.27
C ASP A 69 -4.57 5.20 15.06
N ILE A 70 -3.52 5.46 14.27
CA ILE A 70 -3.64 6.21 13.02
C ILE A 70 -4.54 5.47 12.04
N PHE A 71 -4.41 4.15 11.92
CA PHE A 71 -5.28 3.38 11.01
C PHE A 71 -6.72 3.41 11.50
N GLN A 72 -6.95 3.36 12.81
CA GLN A 72 -8.28 3.55 13.39
C GLN A 72 -8.90 4.90 13.05
N SER A 73 -8.14 5.99 13.00
CA SER A 73 -8.67 7.28 12.56
C SER A 73 -8.91 7.34 11.04
N LEU A 74 -8.02 6.73 10.25
CA LEU A 74 -8.11 6.74 8.79
C LEU A 74 -9.26 5.88 8.24
N ILE A 75 -9.65 4.81 8.93
CA ILE A 75 -10.74 3.92 8.49
C ILE A 75 -12.05 4.69 8.24
N PRO A 76 -12.62 5.41 9.21
CA PRO A 76 -13.82 6.20 8.98
C PRO A 76 -13.56 7.44 8.10
N GLU A 77 -12.38 8.06 8.20
CA GLU A 77 -12.02 9.26 7.42
C GLU A 77 -12.02 9.00 5.91
N HIS A 78 -11.54 7.84 5.49
CA HIS A 78 -11.43 7.46 4.09
C HIS A 78 -12.34 6.32 3.68
N ASN A 79 -13.27 5.88 4.53
CA ASN A 79 -14.13 4.72 4.27
C ASN A 79 -13.31 3.49 3.85
N LEU A 80 -12.26 3.17 4.62
CA LEU A 80 -11.33 2.10 4.27
C LEU A 80 -11.96 0.73 4.48
N VAL A 81 -11.79 -0.14 3.48
CA VAL A 81 -12.36 -1.50 3.48
C VAL A 81 -11.30 -2.59 3.47
N GLY A 82 -10.08 -2.27 3.06
CA GLY A 82 -8.96 -3.20 3.11
C GLY A 82 -7.63 -2.56 2.77
N PHE A 83 -6.58 -3.38 2.83
CA PHE A 83 -5.20 -2.95 2.64
C PHE A 83 -4.52 -3.69 1.48
N VAL A 84 -3.64 -2.98 0.77
CA VAL A 84 -2.71 -3.53 -0.21
C VAL A 84 -1.29 -3.26 0.29
N VAL A 85 -0.54 -4.32 0.58
CA VAL A 85 0.81 -4.21 1.17
C VAL A 85 1.85 -4.45 0.08
N GLY A 86 2.63 -3.43 -0.22
CA GLY A 86 3.74 -3.44 -1.16
C GLY A 86 4.88 -4.34 -0.70
N THR A 87 5.30 -5.25 -1.57
CA THR A 87 6.40 -6.19 -1.34
C THR A 87 7.23 -6.33 -2.61
N ASN A 88 8.47 -6.79 -2.49
CA ASN A 88 9.34 -7.09 -3.63
C ASN A 88 9.01 -8.47 -4.22
N PHE A 89 7.71 -8.74 -4.42
CA PHE A 89 7.23 -10.06 -4.81
C PHE A 89 7.68 -10.41 -6.23
N GLU A 90 8.52 -11.43 -6.35
CA GLU A 90 8.76 -12.09 -7.63
C GLU A 90 7.57 -13.00 -7.97
N ARG A 91 7.00 -12.79 -9.15
CA ARG A 91 5.75 -13.38 -9.65
C ARG A 91 5.74 -14.92 -9.69
N SER A 92 6.85 -15.59 -9.41
CA SER A 92 7.03 -17.06 -9.50
C SER A 92 6.91 -17.82 -8.18
N ASP A 93 6.96 -17.16 -7.01
CA ASP A 93 7.00 -17.90 -5.75
C ASP A 93 5.61 -18.16 -5.16
N THR A 94 5.35 -19.43 -4.85
CA THR A 94 4.13 -19.92 -4.19
C THR A 94 3.92 -19.31 -2.79
N ARG A 95 4.94 -18.65 -2.23
CA ARG A 95 4.86 -17.78 -1.06
C ARG A 95 5.76 -16.57 -1.29
N PRO A 96 5.28 -15.32 -1.13
CA PRO A 96 6.17 -14.17 -1.13
C PRO A 96 7.29 -14.39 -0.11
N PRO A 97 8.57 -14.21 -0.45
CA PRO A 97 9.59 -13.93 0.54
C PRO A 97 9.28 -12.53 1.07
N LEU A 98 8.30 -12.45 1.97
CA LEU A 98 7.99 -11.21 2.67
C LEU A 98 9.18 -10.92 3.55
N ASP A 99 9.76 -9.73 3.41
CA ASP A 99 10.83 -9.33 4.29
C ASP A 99 10.33 -9.38 5.75
N ALA A 100 11.22 -9.78 6.66
CA ALA A 100 10.86 -9.98 8.06
C ALA A 100 10.26 -8.71 8.70
N GLN A 101 10.60 -7.52 8.19
CA GLN A 101 10.13 -6.26 8.74
C GLN A 101 8.67 -6.02 8.39
N THR A 102 8.27 -6.22 7.13
CA THR A 102 6.88 -6.18 6.70
C THR A 102 6.06 -7.23 7.44
N GLN A 103 6.57 -8.45 7.57
CA GLN A 103 5.89 -9.51 8.32
C GLN A 103 5.65 -9.14 9.78
N ASN A 104 6.66 -8.60 10.46
CA ASN A 104 6.56 -8.18 11.86
C ASN A 104 5.56 -7.03 12.02
N PHE A 105 5.61 -6.02 11.15
CA PHE A 105 4.68 -4.90 11.19
C PHE A 105 3.23 -5.34 11.01
N ILE A 106 2.96 -6.19 10.02
CA ILE A 106 1.62 -6.75 9.76
C ILE A 106 1.15 -7.62 10.94
N ASN A 107 2.05 -8.40 11.55
CA ASN A 107 1.73 -9.20 12.74
C ASN A 107 1.39 -8.32 13.94
N ASP A 108 2.13 -7.24 14.18
CA ASP A 108 1.86 -6.34 15.30
C ASP A 108 0.56 -5.56 15.10
N LEU A 109 0.30 -5.07 13.88
CA LEU A 109 -0.99 -4.48 13.52
C LEU A 109 -2.14 -5.46 13.77
N ARG A 110 -1.97 -6.73 13.41
CA ARG A 110 -2.98 -7.77 13.69
C ARG A 110 -3.17 -7.99 15.19
N LYS A 111 -2.08 -8.08 15.96
CA LYS A 111 -2.11 -8.27 17.42
C LYS A 111 -2.75 -7.10 18.15
N SER A 112 -2.71 -5.89 17.58
CA SER A 112 -3.33 -4.71 18.18
C SER A 112 -4.85 -4.82 18.33
N GLY A 113 -5.53 -5.69 17.56
CA GLY A 113 -6.99 -5.80 17.52
C GLY A 113 -7.71 -4.61 16.83
N LYS A 114 -7.02 -3.48 16.67
CA LYS A 114 -7.58 -2.24 16.12
C LYS A 114 -7.94 -2.34 14.64
N VAL A 115 -7.32 -3.24 13.86
CA VAL A 115 -7.69 -3.46 12.45
C VAL A 115 -8.41 -4.80 12.26
N GLU A 116 -9.17 -5.23 13.26
CA GLU A 116 -10.03 -6.41 13.17
C GLU A 116 -11.17 -6.20 12.16
N GLY A 117 -11.64 -7.27 11.52
CA GLY A 117 -12.66 -7.22 10.47
C GLY A 117 -12.17 -6.84 9.06
N LEU A 118 -11.09 -6.05 8.94
CA LEU A 118 -10.51 -5.69 7.64
C LEU A 118 -9.75 -6.86 6.98
N LYS A 119 -9.63 -6.79 5.66
CA LYS A 119 -8.85 -7.75 4.86
C LYS A 119 -7.60 -7.08 4.31
N TYR A 120 -6.57 -7.87 4.01
CA TYR A 120 -5.40 -7.36 3.30
C TYR A 120 -4.85 -8.36 2.29
N THR A 121 -4.11 -7.83 1.31
CA THR A 121 -3.37 -8.63 0.34
C THR A 121 -1.96 -8.05 0.14
N TYR A 122 -1.10 -8.82 -0.54
CA TYR A 122 0.23 -8.37 -0.94
C TYR A 122 0.22 -8.03 -2.43
N TRP A 123 0.95 -6.99 -2.81
CA TRP A 123 1.15 -6.65 -4.21
C TRP A 123 2.58 -6.24 -4.48
N ASP A 124 3.02 -6.45 -5.70
CA ASP A 124 4.35 -6.03 -6.14
C ASP A 124 4.42 -4.50 -6.22
N ARG A 125 5.54 -3.92 -5.75
CA ARG A 125 5.79 -2.48 -5.83
C ARG A 125 5.98 -2.00 -7.27
N GLY A 126 6.21 -2.91 -8.23
CA GLY A 126 6.39 -2.62 -9.65
C GLY A 126 7.77 -2.08 -10.01
N ILE A 127 8.46 -1.42 -9.08
CA ILE A 127 9.88 -1.04 -9.21
C ILE A 127 10.74 -2.22 -8.72
N THR A 128 10.78 -3.28 -9.53
CA THR A 128 11.30 -4.58 -9.09
C THR A 128 12.81 -4.74 -9.27
N SER A 129 13.44 -3.95 -10.14
CA SER A 129 14.88 -4.00 -10.36
C SER A 129 15.63 -2.99 -9.49
N LYS A 130 16.69 -3.45 -8.82
CA LYS A 130 17.64 -2.58 -8.10
C LYS A 130 18.19 -1.45 -8.97
N ASN A 131 18.34 -1.69 -10.28
CA ASN A 131 18.79 -0.66 -11.22
C ASN A 131 17.70 0.39 -11.45
N ALA A 132 16.44 -0.02 -11.58
CA ALA A 132 15.32 0.91 -11.74
C ALA A 132 15.11 1.76 -10.49
N GLU A 133 15.19 1.14 -9.30
CA GLU A 133 15.13 1.83 -8.02
C GLU A 133 16.30 2.81 -7.85
N PHE A 134 17.53 2.39 -8.21
CA PHE A 134 18.70 3.26 -8.18
C PHE A 134 18.55 4.48 -9.09
N VAL A 135 18.16 4.26 -10.35
CA VAL A 135 17.94 5.35 -11.31
C VAL A 135 16.85 6.29 -10.82
N PHE A 136 15.73 5.76 -10.32
CA PHE A 136 14.65 6.58 -9.78
C PHE A 136 15.11 7.43 -8.59
N LYS A 137 15.85 6.82 -7.66
CA LYS A 137 16.46 7.53 -6.53
C LYS A 137 17.38 8.65 -6.99
N GLN A 138 18.27 8.40 -7.96
CA GLN A 138 19.17 9.43 -8.50
C GLN A 138 18.40 10.61 -9.12
N HIS A 139 17.30 10.34 -9.83
CA HIS A 139 16.45 11.40 -10.38
C HIS A 139 15.78 12.23 -9.27
N VAL A 140 15.28 11.58 -8.21
CA VAL A 140 14.70 12.29 -7.07
C VAL A 140 15.74 13.16 -6.37
N GLU A 141 16.93 12.63 -6.08
CA GLU A 141 18.03 13.38 -5.44
C GLU A 141 18.46 14.58 -6.30
N PHE A 142 18.58 14.40 -7.61
CA PHE A 142 18.87 15.47 -8.57
C PHE A 142 17.79 16.57 -8.56
N ILE A 143 16.50 16.19 -8.60
CA ILE A 143 15.39 17.16 -8.54
C ILE A 143 15.43 17.93 -7.22
N LEU A 144 15.65 17.25 -6.10
CA LEU A 144 15.74 17.91 -4.79
C LEU A 144 16.90 18.89 -4.72
N GLU A 145 18.06 18.54 -5.27
CA GLU A 145 19.22 19.42 -5.35
C GLU A 145 18.91 20.70 -6.15
N ASN A 146 18.33 20.55 -7.34
CA ASN A 146 17.98 21.68 -8.20
C ASN A 146 16.90 22.58 -7.59
N LEU A 147 16.04 22.04 -6.73
CA LEU A 147 15.00 22.78 -6.01
C LEU A 147 15.45 23.30 -4.64
N ASN A 148 16.75 23.18 -4.30
CA ASN A 148 17.32 23.51 -2.98
C ASN A 148 16.54 22.87 -1.81
N GLN A 149 16.08 21.64 -2.01
CA GLN A 149 15.32 20.89 -1.03
C GLN A 149 16.22 19.96 -0.20
N PRO A 150 15.86 19.67 1.06
CA PRO A 150 16.56 18.68 1.87
C PRO A 150 16.65 17.29 1.22
N GLN A 151 17.87 16.73 1.15
CA GLN A 151 18.14 15.45 0.49
C GLN A 151 17.58 14.23 1.26
N ASP A 152 17.35 14.37 2.56
CA ASP A 152 16.72 13.35 3.39
C ASP A 152 15.26 13.07 2.96
N MET A 153 14.59 14.04 2.33
CA MET A 153 13.26 13.84 1.75
C MET A 153 13.22 12.83 0.61
N SER A 154 14.36 12.52 -0.02
CA SER A 154 14.43 11.51 -1.09
C SER A 154 13.87 10.15 -0.64
N LYS A 155 14.17 9.74 0.60
CA LYS A 155 13.68 8.48 1.18
C LYS A 155 12.17 8.51 1.42
N THR A 156 11.66 9.63 1.91
CA THR A 156 10.23 9.85 2.13
C THR A 156 9.46 9.86 0.80
N ILE A 157 10.00 10.51 -0.23
CA ILE A 157 9.41 10.55 -1.57
C ILE A 157 9.41 9.14 -2.17
N LEU A 158 10.54 8.43 -2.10
CA LEU A 158 10.66 7.06 -2.60
C LEU A 158 9.65 6.12 -1.93
N GLY A 159 9.54 6.16 -0.60
CA GLY A 159 8.55 5.37 0.14
C GLY A 159 7.10 5.68 -0.25
N LYS A 160 6.75 6.96 -0.42
CA LYS A 160 5.43 7.36 -0.92
C LYS A 160 5.17 6.79 -2.31
N CYS A 161 6.16 6.87 -3.21
CA CYS A 161 6.05 6.31 -4.56
C CYS A 161 5.84 4.79 -4.52
N HIS A 162 6.57 4.05 -3.68
CA HIS A 162 6.37 2.61 -3.55
C HIS A 162 4.95 2.24 -3.06
N ALA A 163 4.43 2.95 -2.06
CA ALA A 163 3.07 2.71 -1.55
C ALA A 163 2.01 3.00 -2.62
N VAL A 164 2.20 4.08 -3.40
CA VAL A 164 1.34 4.43 -4.53
C VAL A 164 1.45 3.38 -5.63
N SER A 165 2.65 2.99 -6.04
CA SER A 165 2.86 2.02 -7.12
C SER A 165 2.26 0.66 -6.81
N ALA A 166 2.43 0.16 -5.57
CA ALA A 166 1.83 -1.10 -5.14
C ALA A 166 0.30 -1.04 -5.19
N LEU A 167 -0.30 0.05 -4.67
CA LEU A 167 -1.74 0.21 -4.68
C LEU A 167 -2.28 0.40 -6.11
N GLN A 168 -1.65 1.27 -6.91
CA GLN A 168 -2.05 1.54 -8.29
C GLN A 168 -1.99 0.27 -9.13
N GLY A 169 -0.90 -0.50 -9.02
CA GLY A 169 -0.77 -1.75 -9.77
C GLY A 169 -1.89 -2.76 -9.43
N TYR A 170 -2.34 -2.80 -8.17
CA TYR A 170 -3.49 -3.62 -7.78
C TYR A 170 -4.79 -3.09 -8.37
N LEU A 171 -5.03 -1.78 -8.28
CA LEU A 171 -6.23 -1.13 -8.84
C LEU A 171 -6.31 -1.34 -10.35
N ASP A 172 -5.23 -1.10 -11.10
CA ASP A 172 -5.17 -1.29 -12.55
C ASP A 172 -5.52 -2.74 -12.93
N CYS A 173 -4.95 -3.71 -12.20
CA CYS A 173 -5.21 -5.12 -12.46
C CYS A 173 -6.67 -5.49 -12.18
N THR A 174 -7.23 -5.04 -11.07
CA THR A 174 -8.63 -5.34 -10.72
C THR A 174 -9.65 -4.62 -11.59
N ASN A 175 -9.40 -3.38 -11.99
CA ASN A 175 -10.27 -2.66 -12.93
C ASN A 175 -10.27 -3.34 -14.30
N LYS A 176 -9.11 -3.78 -14.79
CA LYS A 176 -9.02 -4.57 -16.02
C LYS A 176 -9.79 -5.90 -15.92
N MET A 177 -9.69 -6.60 -14.78
CA MET A 177 -10.48 -7.82 -14.55
C MET A 177 -11.98 -7.54 -14.51
N VAL A 178 -12.41 -6.37 -14.02
CA VAL A 178 -13.81 -5.96 -14.13
C VAL A 178 -14.15 -5.77 -15.60
N GLU A 179 -13.42 -4.96 -16.37
CA GLU A 179 -13.70 -4.74 -17.80
C GLU A 179 -13.83 -6.05 -18.60
N GLU A 180 -12.90 -6.99 -18.41
CA GLU A 180 -12.90 -8.29 -19.08
C GLU A 180 -14.04 -9.23 -18.64
N ASP A 181 -14.61 -9.04 -17.44
CA ASP A 181 -15.77 -9.83 -16.96
C ASP A 181 -17.10 -9.37 -17.59
N TRP A 182 -17.15 -8.23 -18.30
CA TRP A 182 -18.36 -7.70 -18.96
C TRP A 182 -18.42 -7.97 -20.47
N ASP A 183 -17.32 -8.45 -21.07
CA ASP A 183 -17.22 -8.88 -22.47
C ASP A 183 -17.56 -10.38 -22.63
#